data_AF-A0A8B9G4C0-F1
#
_entry.id   AF-A0A8B9G4C0-F1
#
_cell.length_a   1.000
_cell.length_b   1.000
_cell.length_c   1.000
_cell.angle_alpha   90.00
_cell.angle_beta   90.00
_cell.angle_gamma   90.00
#
_symmetry.space_group_name_H-M   'P 1'
#
loop_
_entity.id
_entity.type
_entity.pdbx_description
1 polymer ?
#
loop_
_entity_poly.entity_id
_entity_poly.type
_entity_poly.pdbx_seq_one_letter_code
_entity_poly.pdbx_strand_id
1 'polypeptide(L)'
;PGAGSRCRVLGRDEYVATFKGNEFFCYDLSHNPIQSSTDELTLSFRTAQRNGLLLHTGKAADYVNLSLKSGAVWLVINLGSGAFEALVEPVNGKFNDNDWHDIRVTRNLRQVRAAGRGEGWAGEQVGAMGVLVKQPTLDSSPTEGNGCLGQAANLGQLAN
;
A
#
# COMPACT_ATOMS: atom_id res chain seq x y z
N PRO A 1 -4.72 38.87 0.30
CA PRO A 1 -3.60 38.30 1.09
C PRO A 1 -4.11 37.51 2.31
N GLY A 2 -3.73 36.24 2.40
CA GLY A 2 -3.83 35.38 3.59
C GLY A 2 -5.18 34.68 3.78
N ALA A 3 -5.29 33.37 3.98
CA ALA A 3 -4.31 32.29 3.99
C ALA A 3 -5.08 31.01 3.63
N GLY A 4 -4.63 30.29 2.60
CA GLY A 4 -5.16 28.97 2.28
C GLY A 4 -4.68 27.97 3.32
N SER A 5 -5.61 27.46 4.13
CA SER A 5 -5.39 26.32 5.00
C SER A 5 -5.17 25.09 4.12
N ARG A 6 -3.92 24.89 3.71
CA ARG A 6 -3.42 23.61 3.22
C ARG A 6 -3.82 22.57 4.25
N CYS A 7 -4.45 21.48 3.80
CA CYS A 7 -4.53 20.26 4.60
C CYS A 7 -3.09 19.76 4.77
N ARG A 8 -2.39 20.35 5.73
CA ARG A 8 -1.14 19.83 6.24
C ARG A 8 -1.60 18.70 7.13
N VAL A 9 -1.30 17.46 6.75
CA VAL A 9 -1.25 16.38 7.71
C VAL A 9 -0.32 16.89 8.83
N LEU A 10 -0.93 17.26 9.96
CA LEU A 10 -0.23 17.89 11.06
C LEU A 10 0.68 16.83 11.66
N GLY A 11 1.99 17.02 11.51
CA GLY A 11 3.01 16.36 12.32
C GLY A 11 3.31 14.93 11.93
N ARG A 12 4.21 14.74 10.97
CA ARG A 12 5.13 13.61 11.00
C ARG A 12 6.49 14.15 10.59
N ASP A 13 7.52 13.95 11.40
CA ASP A 13 8.88 13.96 10.88
C ASP A 13 8.91 12.87 9.80
N GLU A 14 8.71 13.28 8.56
CA GLU A 14 8.45 12.36 7.46
C GLU A 14 9.80 11.74 7.09
N TYR A 15 10.01 10.48 7.50
CA TYR A 15 11.20 9.71 7.15
C TYR A 15 11.15 9.39 5.65
N VAL A 16 11.60 10.35 4.84
CA VAL A 16 11.65 10.24 3.39
C VAL A 16 13.07 9.85 2.96
N ALA A 17 13.17 8.81 2.13
CA ALA A 17 14.40 8.42 1.47
C ALA A 17 14.24 8.53 -0.05
N THR A 18 15.32 8.89 -0.75
CA THR A 18 15.35 8.93 -2.21
C THR A 18 16.23 7.82 -2.74
N PHE A 19 15.69 7.04 -3.68
CA PHE A 19 16.37 5.92 -4.34
C PHE A 19 16.55 6.27 -5.82
N LYS A 20 17.77 6.07 -6.34
CA LYS A 20 18.14 6.29 -7.75
C LYS A 20 18.31 4.98 -8.52
N GLY A 21 18.24 3.84 -7.83
CA GLY A 21 18.17 2.50 -8.42
C GLY A 21 19.18 1.51 -7.86
N ASN A 22 20.18 1.98 -7.10
CA ASN A 22 21.24 1.14 -6.54
C ASN A 22 21.26 1.16 -5.00
N GLU A 23 20.37 1.92 -4.38
CA GLU A 23 20.22 2.06 -2.95
C GLU A 23 19.13 1.11 -2.44
N PHE A 24 19.29 0.63 -1.21
CA PHE A 24 18.28 -0.18 -0.55
C PHE A 24 18.40 -0.02 0.96
N PHE A 25 17.28 -0.21 1.66
CA PHE A 25 17.33 -0.52 3.09
C PHE A 25 17.37 -2.03 3.27
N CYS A 26 18.15 -2.47 4.25
CA CYS A 26 18.18 -3.86 4.68
C CYS A 26 17.99 -3.87 6.19
N TYR A 27 17.01 -4.64 6.65
CA TYR A 27 16.77 -4.88 8.06
C TYR A 27 16.92 -6.37 8.32
N ASP A 28 17.84 -6.74 9.19
CA ASP A 28 18.09 -8.13 9.52
C ASP A 28 17.07 -8.64 10.55
N LEU A 29 16.20 -9.54 10.09
CA LEU A 29 15.17 -10.19 10.90
C LEU A 29 15.64 -11.50 11.53
N SER A 30 16.91 -11.89 11.39
CA SER A 30 17.45 -13.14 11.92
C SER A 30 17.24 -13.29 13.43
N HIS A 31 17.37 -12.19 14.17
CA HIS A 31 17.23 -12.17 15.63
C HIS A 31 15.77 -12.12 16.08
N ASN A 32 14.90 -11.48 15.30
CA ASN A 32 13.47 -11.31 15.58
C ASN A 32 12.67 -11.66 14.32
N PRO A 33 12.51 -12.96 14.01
CA PRO A 33 11.79 -13.37 12.82
C PRO A 33 10.32 -12.94 12.92
N ILE A 34 9.76 -12.47 11.82
CA ILE A 34 8.34 -12.09 11.77
C ILE A 34 7.51 -13.37 11.80
N GLN A 35 6.77 -13.56 12.91
CA GLN A 35 5.79 -14.64 13.07
C GLN A 35 4.47 -13.99 13.44
N SER A 36 3.59 -13.83 12.47
CA SER A 36 2.34 -13.10 12.64
C SER A 36 1.18 -13.82 11.98
N SER A 37 -0.03 -13.60 12.49
CA SER A 37 -1.30 -13.97 11.83
C SER A 37 -2.07 -12.76 11.30
N THR A 38 -1.60 -11.55 11.62
CA THR A 38 -2.24 -10.28 11.30
C THR A 38 -1.18 -9.23 11.05
N ASP A 39 -1.08 -8.72 9.82
CA ASP A 39 -0.06 -7.75 9.44
C ASP A 39 -0.71 -6.50 8.85
N GLU A 40 -0.05 -5.37 9.08
CA GLU A 40 -0.32 -4.13 8.37
C GLU A 40 1.00 -3.49 7.93
N LEU A 41 1.12 -3.22 6.63
CA LEU A 41 2.21 -2.46 6.04
C LEU A 41 1.63 -1.20 5.41
N THR A 42 2.16 -0.05 5.81
CA THR A 42 1.85 1.24 5.21
C THR A 42 3.11 1.92 4.72
N LEU A 43 3.06 2.46 3.50
CA LEU A 43 4.12 3.30 2.94
C LEU A 43 3.52 4.25 1.91
N SER A 44 4.25 5.33 1.61
CA SER A 44 3.93 6.21 0.50
C SER A 44 5.07 6.16 -0.50
N PHE A 45 4.75 6.20 -1.80
CA PHE A 45 5.76 6.23 -2.86
C PHE A 45 5.46 7.33 -3.87
N ARG A 46 6.53 7.79 -4.53
CA ARG A 46 6.47 8.73 -5.65
C ARG A 46 7.56 8.35 -6.64
N THR A 47 7.20 8.16 -7.91
CA THR A 47 8.18 7.77 -8.94
C THR A 47 7.69 8.10 -10.35
N ALA A 48 8.63 8.27 -11.27
CA ALA A 48 8.37 8.27 -12.72
C ALA A 48 8.64 6.88 -13.36
N GLN A 49 9.24 5.95 -12.62
CA GLN A 49 9.63 4.63 -13.12
C GLN A 49 8.43 3.69 -13.20
N ARG A 50 8.29 2.99 -14.33
CA ARG A 50 7.20 2.03 -14.56
C ARG A 50 7.37 0.73 -13.77
N ASN A 51 8.60 0.37 -13.43
CA ASN A 51 8.95 -0.83 -12.70
C ASN A 51 9.89 -0.48 -11.55
N GLY A 52 9.72 -1.11 -10.40
CA GLY A 52 10.58 -0.89 -9.24
C GLY A 52 10.15 -1.70 -8.04
N LEU A 53 11.12 -2.19 -7.27
CA LEU A 53 10.85 -2.85 -6.00
C LEU A 53 10.55 -1.79 -4.92
N LEU A 54 9.47 -1.97 -4.18
CA LEU A 54 9.13 -1.10 -3.03
C LEU A 54 9.52 -1.79 -1.72
N LEU A 55 9.15 -3.06 -1.56
CA LEU A 55 9.49 -3.85 -0.38
C LEU A 55 9.55 -5.34 -0.74
N HIS A 56 10.53 -6.02 -0.14
CA HIS A 56 10.59 -7.47 -0.14
C HIS A 56 10.99 -7.97 1.25
N THR A 57 10.30 -8.98 1.74
CA THR A 57 10.66 -9.71 2.95
C THR A 57 10.35 -11.19 2.77
N GLY A 58 11.11 -12.04 3.45
CA GLY A 58 10.98 -13.49 3.37
C GLY A 58 12.06 -14.18 2.51
N LYS A 59 11.98 -15.50 2.47
CA LYS A 59 12.94 -16.37 1.79
C LYS A 59 12.24 -17.66 1.36
N ALA A 60 12.64 -18.20 0.22
CA ALA A 60 12.10 -19.44 -0.32
C ALA A 60 10.57 -19.40 -0.49
N ALA A 61 9.82 -20.20 0.26
CA ALA A 61 8.37 -20.36 0.08
C ALA A 61 7.51 -19.40 0.92
N ASP A 62 8.10 -18.61 1.81
CA ASP A 62 7.39 -17.61 2.62
C ASP A 62 7.97 -16.22 2.32
N TYR A 63 7.22 -15.41 1.57
CA TYR A 63 7.64 -14.07 1.18
C TYR A 63 6.49 -13.13 0.85
N VAL A 64 6.77 -11.85 1.02
CA VAL A 64 5.97 -10.73 0.52
C VAL A 64 6.82 -9.93 -0.47
N ASN A 65 6.25 -9.62 -1.63
CA ASN A 65 6.85 -8.74 -2.62
C ASN A 65 5.84 -7.64 -2.99
N LEU A 66 6.19 -6.39 -2.75
CA LEU A 66 5.44 -5.23 -3.17
C LEU A 66 6.28 -4.45 -4.18
N SER A 67 5.76 -4.26 -5.38
CA SER A 67 6.49 -3.63 -6.49
C SER A 67 5.57 -2.83 -7.40
N LEU A 68 6.18 -2.03 -8.27
CA LEU A 68 5.55 -1.50 -9.47
C LEU A 68 5.83 -2.44 -10.65
N LYS A 69 4.79 -2.77 -11.40
CA LYS A 69 4.85 -3.51 -12.67
C LYS A 69 4.06 -2.74 -13.72
N SER A 70 4.75 -2.22 -14.73
CA SER A 70 4.15 -1.42 -15.81
C SER A 70 3.29 -0.23 -15.33
N GLY A 71 3.67 0.40 -14.22
CA GLY A 71 2.98 1.56 -13.63
C GLY A 71 1.77 1.21 -12.75
N ALA A 72 1.55 -0.08 -12.48
CA ALA A 72 0.53 -0.59 -11.57
C ALA A 72 1.18 -1.17 -10.31
N VAL A 73 0.49 -1.12 -9.17
CA VAL A 73 0.98 -1.72 -7.92
C VAL A 73 0.75 -3.23 -7.98
N TRP A 74 1.81 -3.99 -7.78
CA TRP A 74 1.84 -5.43 -7.85
C TRP A 74 2.25 -6.01 -6.50
N LEU A 75 1.36 -6.80 -5.91
CA LEU A 75 1.57 -7.48 -4.65
C LEU A 75 1.62 -8.98 -4.89
N VAL A 76 2.68 -9.63 -4.41
CA VAL A 76 2.78 -11.09 -4.34
C VAL A 76 3.00 -11.49 -2.89
N ILE A 77 2.20 -12.44 -2.40
CA ILE A 77 2.40 -13.01 -1.06
C ILE A 77 2.34 -14.52 -1.16
N ASN A 78 3.37 -15.20 -0.71
CA ASN A 78 3.39 -16.64 -0.54
C ASN A 78 3.65 -16.94 0.94
N LEU A 79 2.83 -17.79 1.55
CA LEU A 79 2.96 -18.20 2.95
C LEU A 79 3.27 -19.69 3.09
N GLY A 80 3.81 -20.32 2.04
CA GLY A 80 4.24 -21.72 2.02
C GLY A 80 3.32 -22.67 1.23
N SER A 81 2.07 -22.29 0.97
CA SER A 81 1.07 -23.13 0.28
C SER A 81 0.78 -22.71 -1.16
N GLY A 82 1.39 -21.61 -1.64
CA GLY A 82 1.17 -21.05 -2.97
C GLY A 82 1.25 -19.54 -2.96
N ALA A 83 1.68 -18.97 -4.08
CA ALA A 83 1.74 -17.53 -4.24
C ALA A 83 0.36 -16.97 -4.60
N PHE A 84 -0.03 -15.94 -3.87
CA PHE A 84 -1.14 -15.06 -4.19
C PHE A 84 -0.62 -13.82 -4.91
N GLU A 85 -1.34 -13.32 -5.91
CA GLU A 85 -0.96 -12.17 -6.72
C GLU A 85 -2.11 -11.15 -6.88
N ALA A 86 -1.85 -9.88 -6.59
CA ALA A 86 -2.76 -8.76 -6.83
C ALA A 86 -2.13 -7.71 -7.72
N LEU A 87 -2.87 -7.26 -8.74
CA LEU A 87 -2.57 -6.04 -9.47
C LEU A 87 -3.61 -4.99 -9.11
N VAL A 88 -3.16 -3.85 -8.63
CA VAL A 88 -3.98 -2.64 -8.51
C VAL A 88 -3.57 -1.72 -9.65
N GLU A 89 -4.49 -1.47 -10.56
CA GLU A 89 -4.34 -0.45 -11.59
C GLU A 89 -5.12 0.81 -11.18
N PRO A 90 -4.60 2.01 -11.46
CA PRO A 90 -5.37 3.22 -11.23
C PRO A 90 -6.50 3.33 -12.25
N VAL A 91 -7.62 3.93 -11.82
CA VAL A 91 -8.81 4.12 -12.68
C VAL A 91 -8.46 4.98 -13.90
N ASN A 92 -7.62 5.99 -13.70
CA ASN A 92 -7.10 6.86 -14.75
C ASN A 92 -5.57 6.93 -14.66
N GLY A 93 -4.88 6.78 -15.79
CA GLY A 93 -3.42 6.96 -15.86
C GLY A 93 -2.61 5.76 -15.35
N LYS A 94 -1.52 6.05 -14.63
CA LYS A 94 -0.59 5.09 -14.00
C LYS A 94 -0.06 5.68 -12.69
N PHE A 95 0.36 4.85 -11.75
CA PHE A 95 0.92 5.32 -10.47
C PHE A 95 2.36 5.85 -10.57
N ASN A 96 2.96 5.80 -11.76
CA ASN A 96 4.28 6.38 -12.03
C ASN A 96 4.17 7.80 -12.64
N ASP A 97 3.23 8.58 -12.14
CA ASP A 97 2.91 9.97 -12.52
C ASP A 97 3.78 11.01 -11.80
N ASN A 98 4.71 10.57 -10.95
CA ASN A 98 5.55 11.42 -10.10
C ASN A 98 4.77 12.21 -9.02
N ASP A 99 3.57 11.75 -8.67
CA ASP A 99 2.83 12.18 -7.47
C ASP A 99 2.94 11.14 -6.34
N TRP A 100 2.57 11.56 -5.13
CA TRP A 100 2.59 10.70 -3.95
C TRP A 100 1.35 9.80 -3.91
N HIS A 101 1.55 8.51 -3.70
CA HIS A 101 0.49 7.52 -3.52
C HIS A 101 0.68 6.77 -2.22
N ASP A 102 -0.38 6.64 -1.43
CA ASP A 102 -0.33 5.88 -0.17
C ASP A 102 -0.76 4.43 -0.42
N ILE A 103 0.07 3.48 -0.02
CA ILE A 103 -0.23 2.04 -0.04
C ILE A 103 -0.51 1.57 1.38
N ARG A 104 -1.57 0.78 1.53
CA ARG A 104 -1.84 -0.04 2.71
C ARG A 104 -2.04 -1.49 2.29
N VAL A 105 -1.20 -2.39 2.81
CA VAL A 105 -1.37 -3.84 2.69
C VAL A 105 -1.77 -4.38 4.05
N THR A 106 -2.81 -5.21 4.09
CA THR A 106 -3.29 -5.83 5.32
C THR A 106 -3.43 -7.33 5.14
N ARG A 107 -3.04 -8.08 6.16
CA ARG A 107 -3.31 -9.50 6.32
C ARG A 107 -4.03 -9.73 7.64
N ASN A 108 -5.05 -10.56 7.65
CA ASN A 108 -5.73 -11.06 8.82
C ASN A 108 -6.28 -12.46 8.57
N LEU A 109 -5.52 -13.48 9.01
CA LEU A 109 -5.93 -14.89 8.90
C LEU A 109 -7.09 -15.25 9.83
N ARG A 110 -7.41 -14.39 10.81
CA ARG A 110 -8.57 -14.56 11.70
C ARG A 110 -9.67 -13.64 11.20
N GLN A 111 -10.52 -14.17 10.34
CA GLN A 111 -11.67 -13.47 9.77
C GLN A 111 -12.47 -12.74 10.87
N VAL A 112 -12.38 -11.40 10.90
CA VAL A 112 -13.31 -10.54 11.64
C VAL A 112 -13.90 -9.60 10.61
N ARG A 113 -15.23 -9.60 10.48
CA ARG A 113 -15.97 -8.54 9.76
C ARG A 113 -15.71 -7.22 10.49
N ALA A 114 -14.65 -6.51 10.12
CA ALA A 114 -14.37 -5.19 10.66
C ALA A 114 -15.11 -4.17 9.79
N ALA A 115 -16.26 -3.70 10.27
CA ALA A 115 -16.83 -2.44 9.81
C ALA A 115 -15.85 -1.32 10.19
N GLY A 116 -15.13 -0.78 9.21
CA GLY A 116 -14.12 0.26 9.43
C GLY A 116 -14.75 1.53 9.99
N ARG A 117 -14.33 1.92 11.20
CA ARG A 117 -14.61 3.25 11.75
C ARG A 117 -13.31 4.05 11.73
N GLY A 118 -13.24 5.03 10.83
CA GLY A 118 -12.34 6.19 10.92
C GLY A 118 -10.93 6.02 10.33
N GLU A 119 -10.74 6.69 9.19
CA GLU A 119 -9.52 7.38 8.68
C GLU A 119 -9.36 7.16 7.17
N GLY A 120 -10.13 7.85 6.33
CA GLY A 120 -9.79 8.16 4.94
C GLY A 120 -9.52 7.04 3.91
N TRP A 121 -9.63 5.75 4.27
CA TRP A 121 -9.51 4.62 3.35
C TRP A 121 -10.90 4.15 2.90
N ALA A 122 -11.44 4.76 1.85
CA ALA A 122 -12.69 4.29 1.25
C ALA A 122 -12.41 3.05 0.39
N GLY A 123 -12.82 1.88 0.87
CA GLY A 123 -12.72 0.61 0.14
C GLY A 123 -13.07 -0.59 1.03
N GLU A 124 -14.13 -1.30 0.69
CA GLU A 124 -14.60 -2.52 1.37
C GLU A 124 -13.53 -3.63 1.30
N GLN A 125 -12.91 -3.97 2.44
CA GLN A 125 -12.06 -5.16 2.55
C GLN A 125 -12.91 -6.42 2.76
N VAL A 126 -13.36 -7.05 1.68
CA VAL A 126 -14.05 -8.35 1.70
C VAL A 126 -13.09 -9.54 1.61
N GLY A 127 -12.15 -9.70 2.56
CA GLY A 127 -11.20 -10.83 2.55
C GLY A 127 -10.18 -10.82 3.70
N ALA A 128 -9.49 -11.94 3.91
CA ALA A 128 -8.42 -12.06 4.91
C ALA A 128 -7.18 -11.24 4.51
N MET A 129 -7.06 -10.85 3.25
CA MET A 129 -5.88 -10.22 2.68
C MET A 129 -6.31 -9.15 1.66
N GLY A 130 -5.60 -8.02 1.62
CA GLY A 130 -5.94 -6.90 0.75
C GLY A 130 -4.80 -5.91 0.55
N VAL A 131 -4.79 -5.25 -0.61
CA VAL A 131 -3.96 -4.07 -0.88
C VAL A 131 -4.87 -2.92 -1.33
N LEU A 132 -4.64 -1.76 -0.74
CA LEU A 132 -5.30 -0.51 -1.06
C LEU A 132 -4.25 0.51 -1.48
N VAL A 133 -4.57 1.25 -2.53
CA VAL A 133 -3.79 2.40 -3.00
C VAL A 133 -4.70 3.61 -3.00
N LYS A 134 -4.26 4.68 -2.34
CA LYS A 134 -4.98 5.95 -2.26
C LYS A 134 -4.27 6.97 -3.14
N GLN A 135 -5.03 7.57 -4.07
CA GLN A 135 -4.52 8.60 -4.97
C GLN A 135 -4.89 10.01 -4.48
N PRO A 136 -4.02 11.02 -4.70
CA PRO A 136 -4.41 12.42 -4.58
C PRO A 136 -5.44 12.74 -5.67
N THR A 137 -6.62 13.24 -5.29
CA THR A 137 -7.59 13.76 -6.25
C THR A 137 -7.17 15.16 -6.69
N LEU A 138 -6.96 15.35 -7.99
CA LEU A 138 -6.94 16.68 -8.61
C LEU A 138 -8.41 17.12 -8.73
N ASP A 139 -8.85 18.08 -7.91
CA ASP A 139 -10.15 18.77 -7.92
C ASP A 139 -11.38 18.01 -7.35
N SER A 140 -11.83 18.42 -6.16
CA SER A 140 -13.22 18.85 -5.96
C SER A 140 -13.34 19.85 -4.79
N SER A 141 -14.16 20.89 -5.02
CA SER A 141 -14.55 22.00 -4.13
C SER A 141 -14.73 21.66 -2.63
N PRO A 142 -14.56 22.63 -1.70
CA PRO A 142 -14.57 22.41 -0.25
C PRO A 142 -15.96 22.11 0.38
N THR A 143 -16.95 21.70 -0.41
CA THR A 143 -18.35 21.53 0.03
C THR A 143 -18.87 20.10 0.03
N GLU A 144 -18.14 19.12 -0.48
CA GLU A 144 -18.47 17.70 -0.28
C GLU A 144 -17.20 16.97 0.17
N GLY A 145 -17.33 16.20 1.26
CA GLY A 145 -16.19 15.71 2.06
C GLY A 145 -15.06 15.11 1.23
N ASN A 146 -13.83 15.48 1.58
CA ASN A 146 -12.54 15.03 1.04
C ASN A 146 -12.50 13.55 0.64
N GLY A 147 -13.07 13.22 -0.52
CA GLY A 147 -13.12 11.88 -1.06
C GLY A 147 -11.83 11.60 -1.79
N CYS A 148 -10.97 10.79 -1.19
CA CYS A 148 -9.88 10.17 -1.94
C CYS A 148 -10.44 8.93 -2.64
N LEU A 149 -10.17 8.78 -3.94
CA LEU A 149 -10.45 7.53 -4.63
C LEU A 149 -9.46 6.48 -4.11
N GLY A 150 -9.99 5.48 -3.40
CA GLY A 150 -9.24 4.29 -3.02
C GLY A 150 -9.42 3.20 -4.08
N GLN A 151 -8.33 2.71 -4.65
CA GLN A 151 -8.34 1.48 -5.44
C GLN A 151 -7.92 0.31 -4.56
N ALA A 152 -8.70 -0.76 -4.59
CA ALA A 152 -8.45 -1.94 -3.77
C ALA A 152 -8.42 -3.20 -4.64
N ALA A 153 -7.50 -4.11 -4.34
CA ALA A 153 -7.59 -5.50 -4.75
C ALA A 153 -7.85 -6.36 -3.52
N ASN A 154 -8.89 -7.19 -3.58
CA ASN A 154 -9.18 -8.19 -2.56
C ASN A 154 -8.58 -9.54 -2.93
N LEU A 155 -7.91 -10.18 -1.98
CA LEU A 155 -7.10 -11.35 -2.23
C LEU A 155 -7.80 -12.66 -1.77
N GLY A 156 -9.06 -12.60 -1.34
CA GLY A 156 -9.84 -13.76 -0.89
C GLY A 156 -9.42 -14.30 0.49
N GLN A 157 -10.02 -15.41 0.92
CA GLN A 157 -9.61 -16.15 2.12
C GLN A 157 -8.45 -17.07 1.76
N LEU A 158 -7.25 -16.80 2.26
CA LEU A 158 -6.18 -17.81 2.27
C LEU A 158 -6.50 -18.84 3.35
N ALA A 159 -6.54 -20.11 2.96
CA ALA A 159 -6.42 -21.24 3.89
C ALA A 159 -4.94 -21.38 4.26
N ASN A 160 -4.66 -21.63 5.54
CA ASN A 160 -3.34 -22.07 6.02
C ASN A 160 -2.89 -23.32 5.28
#